data_AF-A0A8T3P5M5-F1
#
_entry.id   AF-A0A8T3P5M5-F1
#
_cell.length_a   1.000
_cell.length_b   1.000
_cell.length_c   1.000
_cell.angle_alpha   90.00
_cell.angle_beta   90.00
_cell.angle_gamma   90.00
#
_symmetry.space_group_name_H-M   'P 1'
#
loop_
_entity.id
_entity.type
_entity.pdbx_description
1 polymer ?
#
loop_
_entity_poly.entity_id
_entity_poly.type
_entity_poly.pdbx_seq_one_letter_code
_entity_poly.pdbx_strand_id
1 'polypeptide(L)'
;MLEAVRLGDRDASGNPQYAFLVEIEGLDDNALHYNTLHFSLYDDQTFKYEAYADGGRRPELTFGDLAPGRKVKGWLTFLGPEQSAYLELEYSPITALEPAYVRR
;
A
#
# COMPACT_ATOMS: atom_id res chain seq x y z
N MET A 1 4.38 12.10 -2.59
CA MET A 1 5.64 11.72 -3.30
C MET A 1 5.85 10.25 -3.06
N LEU A 2 5.93 9.43 -4.10
CA LEU A 2 6.24 8.00 -4.00
C LEU A 2 7.72 7.81 -4.27
N GLU A 3 8.44 7.23 -3.31
CA GLU A 3 9.82 6.81 -3.49
C GLU A 3 9.85 5.28 -3.42
N ALA A 4 10.29 4.64 -4.52
CA ALA A 4 10.42 3.20 -4.61
C ALA A 4 11.89 2.80 -4.41
N VAL A 5 12.14 1.89 -3.47
CA VAL A 5 13.45 1.30 -3.26
C VAL A 5 13.30 -0.21 -3.35
N ARG A 6 13.97 -0.85 -4.33
CA ARG A 6 14.22 -2.28 -4.25
C ARG A 6 15.17 -2.50 -3.08
N LEU A 7 14.71 -3.18 -2.04
CA LEU A 7 15.60 -3.55 -0.96
C LEU A 7 16.47 -4.69 -1.48
N GLY A 8 17.78 -4.57 -1.31
CA GLY A 8 18.71 -5.67 -1.59
C GLY A 8 18.50 -6.85 -0.64
N ASP A 9 17.74 -6.63 0.44
CA ASP A 9 17.45 -7.61 1.47
C ASP A 9 16.35 -8.58 0.99
N ARG A 10 16.68 -9.86 0.98
CA ARG A 10 15.73 -10.94 0.73
C ARG A 10 15.05 -11.33 2.05
N ASP A 11 13.83 -11.86 1.99
CA ASP A 11 13.23 -12.50 3.17
C ASP A 11 13.96 -13.81 3.54
N ALA A 12 13.54 -14.45 4.63
CA ALA A 12 14.10 -15.72 5.08
C ALA A 12 13.94 -16.87 4.05
N SER A 13 13.06 -16.71 3.06
CA SER A 13 12.79 -17.67 1.98
C SER A 13 13.53 -17.32 0.68
N GLY A 14 14.28 -16.23 0.63
CA GLY A 14 15.06 -15.80 -0.53
C GLY A 14 14.29 -14.94 -1.54
N ASN A 15 13.06 -14.53 -1.25
CA ASN A 15 12.29 -13.64 -2.11
C ASN A 15 12.79 -12.19 -1.99
N PRO A 16 12.93 -11.45 -3.09
CA PRO A 16 13.28 -10.03 -3.05
C PRO A 16 12.20 -9.19 -2.35
N GLN A 17 12.64 -8.23 -1.55
CA GLN A 17 11.76 -7.25 -0.93
C GLN A 17 11.75 -5.93 -1.71
N TYR A 18 10.56 -5.36 -1.90
CA TYR A 18 10.35 -4.06 -2.49
C TYR A 18 9.67 -3.17 -1.46
N ALA A 19 10.26 -2.00 -1.15
CA ALA A 19 9.71 -1.08 -0.17
C ALA A 19 9.41 0.28 -0.80
N PHE A 20 8.22 0.79 -0.50
CA PHE A 20 7.71 2.06 -0.99
C PHE A 20 7.47 2.97 0.21
N LEU A 21 8.05 4.17 0.18
CA LEU A 21 7.71 5.19 1.17
C LEU A 21 6.43 5.87 0.71
N VAL A 22 5.35 5.67 1.47
CA VAL A 22 4.03 6.20 1.16
C VAL A 22 3.69 7.30 2.16
N GLU A 23 3.10 8.38 1.66
CA GLU A 23 2.45 9.41 2.46
C GLU A 23 1.00 9.54 1.99
N ILE A 24 0.05 9.43 2.91
CA ILE A 24 -1.39 9.52 2.64
C ILE A 24 -1.91 10.75 3.39
N GLU A 25 -2.75 11.55 2.73
CA GLU A 25 -3.42 12.71 3.28
C GLU A 25 -4.94 12.49 3.24
N GLY A 26 -5.62 12.72 4.37
CA GLY A 26 -7.07 12.67 4.43
C GLY A 26 -7.64 13.92 3.79
N LEU A 27 -8.26 13.80 2.62
CA LEU A 27 -8.84 14.93 1.89
C LEU A 27 -10.37 14.99 2.03
N ASP A 28 -11.00 13.86 2.33
CA ASP A 28 -12.45 13.77 2.51
C ASP A 28 -12.89 14.47 3.80
N ASP A 29 -14.11 15.02 3.81
CA ASP A 29 -14.71 15.65 4.99
C ASP A 29 -14.96 14.63 6.12
N ASN A 30 -15.09 13.35 5.76
CA ASN A 30 -15.15 12.23 6.69
C ASN A 30 -13.77 11.59 6.86
N ALA A 31 -13.54 10.92 7.99
CA ALA A 31 -12.29 10.21 8.21
C ALA A 31 -12.12 9.08 7.17
N LEU A 32 -10.98 9.07 6.47
CA LEU A 32 -10.61 8.01 5.54
C LEU A 32 -9.98 6.85 6.30
N HIS A 33 -10.51 5.64 6.14
CA HIS A 33 -9.86 4.45 6.66
C HIS A 33 -8.71 4.01 5.74
N TYR A 34 -7.47 4.08 6.23
CA TYR A 34 -6.30 3.60 5.51
C TYR A 34 -5.82 2.27 6.08
N ASN A 35 -5.40 1.39 5.18
CA ASN A 35 -4.90 0.06 5.52
C ASN A 35 -3.91 -0.41 4.45
N THR A 36 -2.88 -1.17 4.83
CA THR A 36 -1.92 -1.76 3.89
C THR A 36 -2.58 -2.75 2.92
N LEU A 37 -3.70 -3.38 3.32
CA LEU A 37 -4.51 -4.26 2.46
C LEU A 37 -5.15 -3.53 1.27
N HIS A 38 -5.21 -2.20 1.29
CA HIS A 38 -5.68 -1.41 0.16
C HIS A 38 -4.61 -1.23 -0.92
N PHE A 39 -3.40 -1.75 -0.71
CA PHE A 39 -2.31 -1.68 -1.68
C PHE A 39 -2.06 -3.04 -2.33
N SER A 40 -1.66 -3.01 -3.59
CA SER A 40 -1.26 -4.19 -4.34
C SER A 40 -0.09 -3.85 -5.23
N LEU A 41 0.86 -4.77 -5.35
CA LEU A 41 1.96 -4.66 -6.29
C LEU A 41 1.69 -5.60 -7.46
N TYR A 42 1.86 -5.11 -8.69
CA TYR A 42 1.75 -5.91 -9.89
C TYR A 42 3.08 -5.94 -10.64
N ASP A 43 3.38 -7.06 -11.28
CA ASP A 43 4.52 -7.19 -12.18
C ASP A 43 4.13 -7.01 -13.66
N ASP A 44 5.13 -7.12 -14.54
CA ASP A 44 4.98 -7.09 -15.99
C ASP A 44 4.19 -8.26 -16.59
N GLN A 45 3.78 -9.22 -15.78
CA GLN A 45 2.90 -10.33 -16.13
C GLN A 45 1.51 -10.21 -15.49
N THR A 46 1.20 -9.08 -14.85
CA THR A 46 -0.05 -8.81 -14.13
C THR A 46 -0.28 -9.68 -12.90
N PHE A 47 0.75 -10.36 -12.39
CA PHE A 47 0.65 -11.11 -11.14
C PHE A 47 0.55 -10.15 -9.96
N LYS A 48 -0.40 -10.40 -9.06
CA LYS A 48 -0.68 -9.56 -7.89
C LYS A 48 0.07 -10.07 -6.66
N TYR A 49 0.77 -9.16 -5.99
CA TYR A 49 1.41 -9.38 -4.70
C TYR A 49 0.74 -8.53 -3.62
N GLU A 50 0.52 -9.13 -2.46
CA GLU A 50 -0.05 -8.47 -1.29
C GLU A 50 1.06 -7.85 -0.42
N ALA A 51 0.68 -6.83 0.36
CA ALA A 51 1.60 -6.19 1.30
C ALA A 51 2.13 -7.22 2.32
N TYR A 52 3.44 -7.23 2.51
CA TYR A 52 4.09 -8.10 3.47
C TYR A 52 3.92 -7.56 4.88
N ALA A 53 3.19 -8.31 5.72
CA ALA A 53 2.86 -7.90 7.08
C ALA A 53 3.99 -8.11 8.10
N ASP A 54 4.88 -9.08 7.84
CA ASP A 54 5.82 -9.60 8.83
C ASP A 54 7.28 -9.21 8.55
N GLY A 55 7.59 -7.91 8.57
CA GLY A 55 8.96 -7.43 8.45
C GLY A 55 9.10 -6.21 7.55
N GLY A 56 10.28 -6.05 6.95
CA GLY A 56 10.59 -4.93 6.05
C GLY A 56 11.08 -3.67 6.76
N ARG A 57 11.02 -2.54 6.03
CA ARG A 57 11.64 -1.28 6.46
C ARG A 57 10.77 -0.56 7.51
N ARG A 58 11.43 0.06 8.49
CA ARG A 58 10.77 0.81 9.58
C ARG A 58 10.94 2.34 9.40
N PRO A 59 9.97 3.17 9.83
CA PRO A 59 8.66 2.79 10.39
C PRO A 59 7.72 2.27 9.30
N GLU A 60 7.01 1.17 9.58
CA GLU A 60 6.05 0.60 8.62
C GLU A 60 4.81 1.48 8.49
N LEU A 61 4.15 1.43 7.34
CA LEU A 61 2.80 1.95 7.20
C LEU A 61 1.86 1.05 8.00
N THR A 62 1.12 1.64 8.93
CA THR A 62 0.14 0.93 9.77
C THR A 62 -1.25 0.99 9.13
N PHE A 63 -2.30 0.85 9.94
CA PHE A 63 -3.68 1.10 9.56
C PHE A 63 -4.32 2.09 10.55
N GLY A 64 -5.42 2.71 10.16
CA GLY A 64 -6.20 3.57 11.04
C GLY A 64 -7.11 4.53 10.29
N ASP A 65 -7.65 5.50 11.02
CA ASP A 65 -8.51 6.53 10.46
C ASP A 65 -7.74 7.84 10.29
N LEU A 66 -7.92 8.48 9.14
CA LEU A 66 -7.24 9.70 8.74
C LEU A 66 -8.26 10.82 8.59
N ALA A 67 -8.31 11.71 9.59
CA ALA A 67 -9.17 12.89 9.57
C ALA A 67 -8.76 13.89 8.48
N PRO A 68 -9.66 14.81 8.07
CA PRO A 68 -9.36 15.82 7.05
C PRO A 68 -8.09 16.63 7.38
N GLY A 69 -7.21 16.79 6.39
CA GLY A 69 -5.93 17.49 6.51
C GLY A 69 -4.85 16.76 7.32
N ARG A 70 -5.13 15.58 7.88
CA ARG A 70 -4.12 14.77 8.57
C ARG A 70 -3.33 13.93 7.58
N LYS A 71 -2.07 13.68 7.93
CA LYS A 71 -1.13 12.89 7.13
C LYS A 71 -0.59 11.71 7.92
N VAL A 72 -0.38 10.61 7.24
CA VAL A 72 0.39 9.47 7.72
C VAL A 72 1.49 9.15 6.72
N LYS A 73 2.65 8.72 7.22
CA LYS A 73 3.79 8.34 6.40
C LYS A 73 4.42 7.07 6.96
N GLY A 74 4.72 6.12 6.08
CA GLY A 74 5.33 4.86 6.48
C GLY A 74 5.80 4.03 5.27
N TRP A 75 6.60 3.02 5.56
CA TRP A 75 7.08 2.07 4.56
C TRP A 75 6.08 0.96 4.32
N LEU A 76 5.76 0.74 3.06
CA LEU A 76 4.96 -0.39 2.59
C LEU A 76 5.90 -1.38 1.90
N THR A 77 5.93 -2.63 2.37
CA THR A 77 6.86 -3.67 1.87
C THR A 77 6.10 -4.77 1.15
N PHE A 78 6.68 -5.32 0.08
CA PHE A 78 6.16 -6.45 -0.68
C PHE A 78 7.25 -7.49 -0.91
N LEU A 79 6.85 -8.77 -0.95
CA LEU A 79 7.66 -9.85 -1.50
C LEU A 79 7.29 -10.00 -2.97
N GLY A 80 8.19 -9.64 -3.87
CA GLY A 80 7.92 -9.58 -5.31
C GLY A 80 8.78 -10.53 -6.13
N PRO A 81 8.70 -10.47 -7.47
CA PRO A 81 9.42 -11.36 -8.34
C PRO A 81 10.93 -11.07 -8.33
N GLU A 82 11.75 -12.09 -8.59
CA GLU A 82 13.20 -11.92 -8.74
C GLU A 82 13.56 -11.03 -9.93
N GLN A 83 12.80 -11.16 -11.02
CA GLN A 83 12.94 -10.41 -12.25
C GLN A 83 11.57 -9.95 -12.73
N SER A 84 11.47 -8.67 -13.08
CA SER A 84 10.33 -8.09 -13.78
C SER A 84 10.81 -6.83 -14.51
N ALA A 85 10.27 -6.56 -15.69
CA ALA A 85 10.61 -5.36 -16.46
C ALA A 85 10.10 -4.07 -15.78
N TYR A 86 8.97 -4.15 -15.08
CA TYR A 86 8.41 -3.06 -14.30
C TYR A 86 7.59 -3.58 -13.13
N LEU A 87 7.41 -2.74 -12.12
CA LEU A 87 6.49 -2.99 -11.02
C LEU A 87 5.52 -1.82 -10.92
N GLU A 88 4.25 -2.14 -10.69
CA GLU A 88 3.18 -1.16 -10.53
C GLU A 88 2.59 -1.25 -9.12
N LEU A 89 2.54 -0.14 -8.40
CA LEU A 89 1.87 -0.05 -7.10
C LEU A 89 0.47 0.53 -7.30
N GLU A 90 -0.54 -0.26 -6.98
CA GLU A 90 -1.94 0.14 -6.96
C GLU A 90 -2.38 0.49 -5.54
N TYR A 91 -3.18 1.55 -5.40
CA TYR A 91 -3.89 1.89 -4.17
C TYR A 91 -5.40 1.95 -4.44
N SER A 92 -6.12 1.02 -3.83
CA SER A 92 -7.56 0.82 -3.98
C SER A 92 -8.23 0.87 -2.60
N PRO A 93 -8.43 2.07 -2.03
CA PRO A 93 -9.09 2.21 -0.73
C PRO A 93 -10.54 1.76 -0.82
N ILE A 94 -10.99 1.02 0.20
CA ILE A 94 -12.42 0.77 0.38
C ILE A 94 -13.03 2.07 0.88
N THR A 95 -13.49 2.92 -0.03
CA THR A 95 -14.36 4.03 0.35
C THR A 95 -15.67 3.43 0.85
N ALA A 96 -16.02 3.68 2.11
CA ALA A 96 -17.36 3.45 2.60
C ALA A 96 -18.31 4.40 1.86
N LEU A 97 -18.65 4.11 0.61
CA LEU A 97 -19.86 4.62 0.01
C LEU A 97 -20.98 3.91 0.78
N GLU A 98 -21.61 4.61 1.72
CA GLU A 98 -22.94 4.18 2.14
C GLU A 98 -23.78 4.02 0.85
N PRO A 99 -24.45 2.88 0.65
CA PRO A 99 -25.36 2.76 -0.48
C PRO A 99 -26.44 3.84 -0.35
N ALA A 100 -26.38 4.86 -1.20
CA ALA A 100 -27.42 5.87 -1.29
C ALA A 100 -28.67 5.22 -1.90
N TYR A 101 -29.64 4.84 -1.06
CA TYR A 101 -30.95 4.41 -1.52
C TYR A 101 -31.80 5.64 -1.87
N VAL A 102 -31.94 5.94 -3.16
CA VAL A 102 -33.01 6.82 -3.64
C VAL A 102 -34.28 5.99 -3.75
N ARG A 103 -35.20 6.13 -2.78
CA ARG A 103 -36.58 5.70 -2.95
C ARG A 103 -37.35 6.84 -3.62
N ARG A 104 -37.93 6.57 -4.79
CA ARG A 104 -38.97 7.40 -5.40
C ARG A 104 -40.32 7.07 -4.80
#